data_AF-A0AAV2EFT0-F1
#
_entry.id   AF-A0AAV2EFT0-F1
#
_cell.length_a   1.000
_cell.length_b   1.000
_cell.length_c   1.000
_cell.angle_alpha   90.00
_cell.angle_beta   90.00
_cell.angle_gamma   90.00
#
_symmetry.space_group_name_H-M   'P 1'
#
loop_
_entity.id
_entity.type
_entity.pdbx_description
1 polymer ?
#
loop_
_entity_poly.entity_id
_entity_poly.type
_entity_poly.pdbx_seq_one_letter_code
_entity_poly.pdbx_strand_id
1 'polypeptide(L)'
;MQAVVIPLLFMVVVIINWGSSVNCEVMMDVLDPTCGFTELPFNTSLYQIHKPYDLPVAQRYSFVDGIHDLWVYSTDKPLYNGSTTHPRSEIKIGYTYSSGIWQFEGQGYVPKGTNGVCIMQVFGASRRATSLMLRVYNGSLTYYQSAAIVPEIFDRWFRLNVIHDVEAAMLKVYVDGVLLLVVADHGGKSHYFKFGVYGQNDMSSCMESRWKGIRVLYKNVTSRV
;
A
#
# COMPACT_ATOMS: atom_id res chain seq x y z
N MET A 1 -69.04 9.68 -9.37
CA MET A 1 -68.57 8.28 -9.30
C MET A 1 -67.25 8.28 -8.56
N GLN A 2 -67.31 8.02 -7.25
CA GLN A 2 -66.12 7.73 -6.44
C GLN A 2 -65.78 6.25 -6.66
N ALA A 3 -64.52 5.96 -6.98
CA ALA A 3 -63.95 4.63 -6.85
C ALA A 3 -62.94 4.71 -5.69
N VAL A 4 -63.14 3.85 -4.71
CA VAL A 4 -62.40 3.76 -3.45
C VAL A 4 -61.83 2.34 -3.36
N VAL A 5 -60.63 2.24 -2.80
CA VAL A 5 -59.88 1.05 -2.32
C VAL A 5 -59.34 0.13 -3.44
N ILE A 6 -58.15 -0.48 -3.40
CA ILE A 6 -57.39 -1.05 -2.28
C ILE A 6 -55.87 -1.04 -2.58
N PRO A 7 -54.97 -0.74 -1.62
CA PRO A 7 -53.53 -0.91 -1.79
C PRO A 7 -53.20 -2.41 -1.82
N LEU A 8 -52.46 -2.88 -2.83
CA LEU A 8 -51.98 -4.26 -2.86
C LEU A 8 -51.06 -4.51 -1.66
N LEU A 9 -51.59 -5.27 -0.70
CA LEU A 9 -50.87 -5.90 0.38
C LEU A 9 -49.87 -6.89 -0.24
N PHE A 10 -48.57 -6.61 -0.16
CA PHE A 10 -47.57 -7.62 -0.48
C PHE A 10 -47.65 -8.72 0.58
N MET A 11 -48.30 -9.82 0.20
CA MET A 11 -48.36 -11.04 0.98
C MET A 11 -46.94 -11.62 1.02
N VAL A 12 -46.29 -11.56 2.18
CA VAL A 12 -45.07 -12.33 2.43
C VAL A 12 -45.49 -13.79 2.50
N VAL A 13 -45.24 -14.53 1.42
CA VAL A 13 -45.34 -15.99 1.45
C VAL A 13 -44.11 -16.50 2.19
N VAL A 14 -44.27 -16.82 3.47
CA VAL A 14 -43.28 -17.61 4.21
C VAL A 14 -43.49 -19.07 3.79
N ILE A 15 -42.71 -19.54 2.82
CA ILE A 15 -42.58 -20.97 2.54
C ILE A 15 -41.67 -21.52 3.63
N ILE A 16 -42.25 -22.12 4.68
CA ILE A 16 -41.49 -22.93 5.65
C ILE A 16 -41.18 -24.26 4.96
N ASN A 17 -40.05 -24.32 4.26
CA ASN A 17 -39.50 -25.58 3.78
C ASN A 17 -38.73 -26.22 4.94
N TRP A 18 -39.31 -27.27 5.52
CA TRP A 18 -38.64 -28.13 6.48
C TRP A 18 -37.69 -29.06 5.72
N GLY A 19 -36.44 -28.63 5.59
CA GLY A 19 -35.39 -29.41 4.95
C GLY A 19 -34.05 -28.86 5.40
N SER A 20 -33.39 -29.59 6.28
CA SER A 20 -32.08 -29.28 6.85
C SER A 20 -31.09 -28.88 5.76
N SER A 21 -30.94 -27.58 5.56
CA SER A 21 -29.94 -26.99 4.70
C SER A 21 -29.14 -26.07 5.61
N VAL A 22 -27.91 -26.48 5.85
CA VAL A 22 -26.89 -25.66 6.50
C VAL A 22 -26.97 -24.26 5.94
N ASN A 23 -27.13 -23.27 6.82
CA ASN A 23 -26.89 -21.87 6.48
C ASN A 23 -25.44 -21.78 6.00
N CYS A 24 -25.23 -21.88 4.68
CA CYS A 24 -24.01 -21.38 4.07
C CYS A 24 -24.20 -19.87 3.97
N GLU A 25 -24.11 -19.19 5.12
CA GLU A 25 -23.62 -17.83 5.11
C GLU A 25 -22.29 -17.92 4.38
N VAL A 26 -22.24 -17.33 3.18
CA VAL A 26 -20.98 -17.13 2.47
C VAL A 26 -20.20 -16.16 3.36
N MET A 27 -19.50 -16.70 4.36
CA MET A 27 -18.36 -16.05 4.94
C MET A 27 -17.44 -15.82 3.75
N MET A 28 -17.37 -14.57 3.30
CA MET A 28 -16.33 -14.11 2.41
C MET A 28 -15.05 -14.39 3.18
N ASP A 29 -14.49 -15.58 2.95
CA ASP A 29 -13.24 -16.01 3.55
C ASP A 29 -12.24 -14.97 3.08
N VAL A 30 -11.88 -14.06 4.00
CA VAL A 30 -10.87 -13.04 3.77
C VAL A 30 -9.59 -13.85 3.71
N LEU A 31 -9.32 -14.41 2.53
CA LEU A 31 -8.13 -15.19 2.26
C LEU A 31 -6.96 -14.33 2.70
N ASP A 32 -6.24 -14.82 3.72
CA ASP A 32 -5.06 -14.17 4.24
C ASP A 32 -4.15 -13.81 3.05
N PRO A 33 -3.88 -12.51 2.81
CA PRO A 33 -3.10 -12.09 1.65
C PRO A 33 -1.65 -12.62 1.71
N THR A 34 -1.22 -13.21 2.82
CA THR A 34 0.09 -13.84 3.02
C THR A 34 0.09 -15.35 2.79
N CYS A 35 -1.05 -15.95 2.42
CA CYS A 35 -1.18 -17.40 2.27
C CYS A 35 -0.20 -17.98 1.21
N GLY A 36 0.65 -18.89 1.69
CA GLY A 36 1.66 -19.58 0.87
C GLY A 36 2.90 -18.76 0.57
N PHE A 37 3.10 -17.63 1.25
CA PHE A 37 4.37 -16.90 1.22
C PHE A 37 5.31 -17.39 2.32
N THR A 38 6.61 -17.28 2.05
CA THR A 38 7.68 -17.39 3.04
C THR A 38 8.14 -15.99 3.42
N GLU A 39 8.17 -15.70 4.72
CA GLU A 39 8.72 -14.44 5.23
C GLU A 39 10.25 -14.43 5.16
N LEU A 40 10.80 -13.33 4.67
CA LEU A 40 12.23 -13.09 4.57
C LEU A 40 12.68 -12.18 5.73
N PRO A 41 13.94 -12.32 6.20
CA PRO A 41 14.48 -11.44 7.22
C PRO A 41 14.37 -9.95 6.83
N PHE A 42 14.11 -9.09 7.81
CA PHE A 42 14.17 -7.64 7.63
C PHE A 42 14.90 -7.01 8.80
N ASN A 43 16.09 -6.48 8.56
CA ASN A 43 16.94 -5.83 9.57
C ASN A 43 17.77 -4.70 8.93
N THR A 44 18.54 -3.98 9.74
CA THR A 44 19.32 -2.80 9.32
C THR A 44 20.36 -3.09 8.22
N SER A 45 20.81 -4.33 8.06
CA SER A 45 21.70 -4.73 6.96
C SER A 45 20.96 -4.98 5.64
N LEU A 46 19.62 -5.07 5.69
CA LEU A 46 18.75 -5.41 4.56
C LEU A 46 17.95 -4.22 4.04
N TYR A 47 18.30 -3.00 4.43
CA TYR A 47 17.74 -1.80 3.83
C TYR A 47 18.70 -0.61 3.86
N GLN A 48 18.40 0.38 3.03
CA GLN A 48 19.12 1.64 2.97
C GLN A 48 18.14 2.79 3.19
N ILE A 49 18.56 3.82 3.92
CA ILE A 49 17.76 5.03 4.12
C ILE A 49 18.20 6.08 3.11
N HIS A 50 17.31 6.39 2.18
CA HIS A 50 17.43 7.55 1.30
C HIS A 50 17.03 8.79 2.09
N LYS A 51 17.79 9.87 1.95
CA LYS A 51 17.64 11.12 2.68
C LYS A 51 18.04 12.31 1.80
N PRO A 52 17.74 13.56 2.20
CA PRO A 52 18.39 14.74 1.62
C PRO A 52 19.92 14.59 1.70
N TYR A 53 20.61 14.93 0.60
CA TYR A 53 22.05 14.63 0.49
C TYR A 53 22.91 15.37 1.52
N ASP A 54 22.48 16.56 1.93
CA ASP A 54 23.18 17.50 2.81
C ASP A 54 22.90 17.31 4.30
N LEU A 55 21.95 16.43 4.66
CA LEU A 55 21.57 16.19 6.04
C LEU A 55 22.05 14.83 6.53
N PRO A 56 22.36 14.63 7.82
CA PRO A 56 22.54 13.29 8.39
C PRO A 56 21.20 12.56 8.48
N VAL A 57 21.23 11.21 8.49
CA VAL A 57 20.01 10.36 8.59
C VAL A 57 19.14 10.76 9.79
N ALA A 58 19.76 10.97 10.95
CA ALA A 58 19.06 11.27 12.21
C ALA A 58 18.22 12.56 12.20
N GLN A 59 18.42 13.45 11.22
CA GLN A 59 17.61 14.67 11.10
C GLN A 59 16.27 14.43 10.40
N ARG A 60 16.09 13.29 9.72
CA ARG A 60 14.88 12.98 8.91
C ARG A 60 14.36 11.57 9.14
N TYR A 61 14.97 10.84 10.06
CA TYR A 61 14.64 9.46 10.37
C TYR A 61 14.95 9.18 11.84
N SER A 62 14.08 8.39 12.47
CA SER A 62 14.37 7.75 13.75
C SER A 62 13.80 6.33 13.78
N PHE A 63 14.35 5.49 14.67
CA PHE A 63 13.81 4.16 14.96
C PHE A 63 13.74 3.96 16.46
N VAL A 64 12.53 4.02 17.01
CA VAL A 64 12.28 3.95 18.45
C VAL A 64 11.13 2.97 18.66
N ASP A 65 11.28 2.04 19.60
CA ASP A 65 10.26 1.05 19.98
C ASP A 65 9.65 0.28 18.80
N GLY A 66 10.48 -0.07 17.81
CA GLY A 66 10.05 -0.81 16.62
C GLY A 66 9.32 0.03 15.56
N ILE A 67 9.28 1.35 15.73
CA ILE A 67 8.64 2.30 14.80
C ILE A 67 9.71 3.06 14.04
N HIS A 68 9.69 2.95 12.70
CA HIS A 68 10.39 3.86 11.81
C HIS A 68 9.58 5.14 11.69
N ASP A 69 10.12 6.26 12.16
CA ASP A 69 9.56 7.60 11.90
C ASP A 69 10.38 8.26 10.78
N LEU A 70 9.71 8.71 9.71
CA LEU A 70 10.32 9.32 8.55
C LEU A 70 9.61 10.63 8.21
N TRP A 71 10.38 11.71 8.11
CA TRP A 71 9.85 13.02 7.77
C TRP A 71 10.78 13.77 6.83
N VAL A 72 10.21 14.68 6.04
CA VAL A 72 10.95 15.68 5.24
C VAL A 72 10.19 16.98 5.16
N TYR A 73 10.93 18.07 4.98
CA TYR A 73 10.35 19.36 4.61
C TYR A 73 10.37 19.55 3.09
N SER A 74 9.41 20.31 2.57
CA SER A 74 9.37 20.64 1.14
C SER A 74 10.59 21.41 0.64
N THR A 75 11.30 22.09 1.55
CA THR A 75 12.53 22.85 1.27
C THR A 75 13.81 22.04 1.40
N ASP A 76 13.73 20.77 1.83
CA ASP A 76 14.90 19.91 1.92
C ASP A 76 15.54 19.69 0.54
N LYS A 77 16.79 19.24 0.53
CA LYS A 77 17.49 18.92 -0.72
C LYS A 77 17.09 17.56 -1.27
N PRO A 78 17.31 17.33 -2.58
CA PRO A 78 17.03 16.04 -3.20
C PRO A 78 17.98 14.94 -2.70
N LEU A 79 17.85 13.74 -3.28
CA LEU A 79 18.62 12.56 -2.90
C LEU A 79 20.15 12.72 -3.09
N TYR A 80 20.58 13.50 -4.08
CA TYR A 80 21.98 13.79 -4.38
C TYR A 80 22.11 15.14 -5.09
N ASN A 81 23.29 15.74 -5.03
CA ASN A 81 23.55 17.05 -5.65
C ASN A 81 23.32 16.99 -7.18
N GLY A 82 22.53 17.91 -7.72
CA GLY A 82 22.14 17.94 -9.14
C GLY A 82 20.95 17.03 -9.50
N SER A 83 20.39 16.28 -8.55
CA SER A 83 19.15 15.53 -8.78
C SER A 83 17.95 16.44 -8.94
N THR A 84 17.07 16.15 -9.91
CA THR A 84 15.79 16.85 -10.11
C THR A 84 14.64 16.26 -9.29
N THR A 85 14.91 15.23 -8.48
CA THR A 85 13.87 14.57 -7.69
C THR A 85 13.47 15.40 -6.48
N HIS A 86 12.25 15.20 -5.99
CA HIS A 86 11.82 15.85 -4.74
C HIS A 86 12.51 15.25 -3.49
N PRO A 87 12.45 15.95 -2.35
CA PRO A 87 13.01 15.47 -1.10
C PRO A 87 12.36 14.17 -0.62
N ARG A 88 13.12 13.36 0.12
CA ARG A 88 12.62 12.11 0.69
C ARG A 88 13.38 11.69 1.93
N SER A 89 12.67 11.01 2.82
CA SER A 89 13.20 10.14 3.85
C SER A 89 12.54 8.79 3.64
N GLU A 90 13.26 7.85 3.05
CA GLU A 90 12.64 6.66 2.46
C GLU A 90 13.53 5.44 2.60
N ILE A 91 12.97 4.36 3.13
CA ILE A 91 13.64 3.06 3.24
C ILE A 91 13.53 2.33 1.91
N LYS A 92 14.67 2.02 1.30
CA LYS A 92 14.81 1.08 0.17
C LYS A 92 15.11 -0.30 0.71
N ILE A 93 14.19 -1.25 0.49
CA ILE A 93 14.39 -2.64 0.89
C ILE A 93 15.45 -3.30 0.00
N GLY A 94 16.33 -4.10 0.59
CA GLY A 94 17.51 -4.68 -0.04
C GLY A 94 17.23 -5.83 -1.01
N TYR A 95 16.03 -6.41 -0.98
CA TYR A 95 15.63 -7.47 -1.89
C TYR A 95 15.29 -6.90 -3.27
N THR A 96 16.16 -7.17 -4.24
CA THR A 96 15.93 -6.88 -5.65
C THR A 96 15.50 -8.15 -6.35
N TYR A 97 14.45 -8.08 -7.17
CA TYR A 97 13.85 -9.25 -7.79
C TYR A 97 13.39 -9.00 -9.22
N SER A 98 13.30 -10.08 -10.00
CA SER A 98 12.88 -10.06 -11.41
C SER A 98 11.89 -11.16 -11.76
N SER A 99 11.45 -11.95 -10.78
CA SER A 99 10.55 -13.09 -10.91
C SER A 99 9.93 -13.44 -9.56
N GLY A 100 8.89 -14.27 -9.59
CA GLY A 100 8.10 -14.74 -8.46
C GLY A 100 7.10 -13.70 -7.96
N ILE A 101 6.42 -14.07 -6.89
CA ILE A 101 5.43 -13.21 -6.25
C ILE A 101 6.04 -12.65 -4.97
N TRP A 102 6.10 -11.33 -4.89
CA TRP A 102 6.70 -10.59 -3.79
C TRP A 102 5.66 -9.77 -3.07
N GLN A 103 5.76 -9.71 -1.74
CA GLN A 103 4.85 -8.95 -0.91
C GLN A 103 5.63 -8.08 0.08
N PHE A 104 5.21 -6.83 0.18
CA PHE A 104 5.46 -5.99 1.34
C PHE A 104 4.22 -6.01 2.23
N GLU A 105 4.41 -6.17 3.53
CA GLU A 105 3.41 -5.89 4.56
C GLU A 105 3.98 -4.91 5.60
N GLY A 106 3.16 -4.00 6.09
CA GLY A 106 3.51 -3.14 7.20
C GLY A 106 2.31 -2.40 7.79
N GLN A 107 2.44 -1.96 9.04
CA GLN A 107 1.50 -1.03 9.68
C GLN A 107 1.97 0.40 9.39
N GLY A 108 1.23 1.14 8.58
CA GLY A 108 1.49 2.54 8.25
C GLY A 108 0.66 3.49 9.09
N TYR A 109 1.18 4.69 9.34
CA TYR A 109 0.48 5.81 9.97
C TYR A 109 0.91 7.10 9.29
N VAL A 110 -0.04 7.97 8.95
CA VAL A 110 0.24 9.26 8.32
C VAL A 110 -0.37 10.38 9.18
N PRO A 111 0.45 11.27 9.76
CA PRO A 111 -0.08 12.41 10.52
C PRO A 111 -0.89 13.35 9.66
N LYS A 112 -2.01 13.85 10.18
CA LYS A 112 -2.80 14.90 9.51
C LYS A 112 -1.95 16.14 9.25
N GLY A 113 -2.13 16.72 8.06
CA GLY A 113 -1.32 17.83 7.57
C GLY A 113 -0.26 17.39 6.55
N THR A 114 0.02 16.09 6.45
CA THR A 114 0.82 15.51 5.37
C THR A 114 0.05 15.50 4.06
N ASN A 115 0.58 16.10 3.00
CA ASN A 115 -0.03 16.13 1.67
C ASN A 115 1.03 16.00 0.58
N GLY A 116 0.63 15.56 -0.62
CA GLY A 116 1.49 15.54 -1.79
C GLY A 116 2.73 14.67 -1.60
N VAL A 117 2.55 13.48 -1.05
CA VAL A 117 3.66 12.57 -0.70
C VAL A 117 3.38 11.16 -1.19
N CYS A 118 4.40 10.46 -1.64
CA CYS A 118 4.38 9.02 -1.87
C CYS A 118 4.89 8.30 -0.61
N ILE A 119 4.12 7.31 -0.13
CA ILE A 119 4.45 6.59 1.11
C ILE A 119 4.90 5.14 0.89
N MET A 120 4.62 4.58 -0.28
CA MET A 120 4.98 3.21 -0.66
C MET A 120 5.20 3.14 -2.17
N GLN A 121 6.25 2.45 -2.58
CA GLN A 121 6.61 2.25 -4.00
C GLN A 121 6.95 0.79 -4.29
N VAL A 122 6.62 0.38 -5.51
CA VAL A 122 7.35 -0.68 -6.22
C VAL A 122 8.15 0.00 -7.30
N PHE A 123 9.47 0.04 -7.13
CA PHE A 123 10.38 0.59 -8.13
C PHE A 123 10.69 -0.44 -9.21
N GLY A 124 11.12 -0.01 -10.40
CA GLY A 124 11.69 -0.90 -11.41
C GLY A 124 10.93 -1.02 -12.72
N ALA A 125 10.11 -0.03 -13.09
CA ALA A 125 9.32 -0.12 -14.32
C ALA A 125 10.14 0.05 -15.62
N SER A 126 9.56 -0.35 -16.76
CA SER A 126 10.27 -0.33 -18.05
C SER A 126 10.39 1.06 -18.71
N ARG A 127 9.28 1.83 -18.74
CA ARG A 127 9.19 3.15 -19.40
C ARG A 127 9.13 4.32 -18.43
N ARG A 128 9.08 4.02 -17.13
CA ARG A 128 9.00 4.97 -16.02
C ARG A 128 9.76 4.38 -14.84
N ALA A 129 10.00 5.17 -13.80
CA ALA A 129 10.80 4.72 -12.67
C ALA A 129 10.11 3.63 -11.82
N THR A 130 8.77 3.66 -11.72
CA THR A 130 8.01 2.84 -10.76
C THR A 130 6.90 2.05 -11.42
N SER A 131 6.69 0.83 -10.92
CA SER A 131 5.53 -0.01 -11.21
C SER A 131 4.31 0.40 -10.37
N LEU A 132 4.54 0.96 -9.18
CA LEU A 132 3.48 1.44 -8.31
C LEU A 132 3.97 2.55 -7.38
N MET A 133 3.09 3.53 -7.14
CA MET A 133 3.23 4.50 -6.06
C MET A 133 1.89 4.64 -5.34
N LEU A 134 1.88 4.49 -4.03
CA LEU A 134 0.77 4.93 -3.18
C LEU A 134 1.08 6.32 -2.65
N ARG A 135 0.16 7.25 -2.87
CA ARG A 135 0.33 8.65 -2.52
C ARG A 135 -0.78 9.13 -1.61
N VAL A 136 -0.50 10.16 -0.82
CA VAL A 136 -1.47 10.80 0.06
C VAL A 136 -1.77 12.19 -0.45
N TYR A 137 -3.05 12.44 -0.72
CA TYR A 137 -3.58 13.74 -1.11
C TYR A 137 -4.87 14.01 -0.34
N ASN A 138 -4.95 15.16 0.33
CA ASN A 138 -6.13 15.64 1.06
C ASN A 138 -6.75 14.56 1.97
N GLY A 139 -5.90 13.82 2.70
CA GLY A 139 -6.34 12.75 3.61
C GLY A 139 -6.75 11.45 2.93
N SER A 140 -6.60 11.32 1.61
CA SER A 140 -6.89 10.10 0.88
C SER A 140 -5.61 9.42 0.42
N LEU A 141 -5.59 8.09 0.50
CA LEU A 141 -4.59 7.25 -0.15
C LEU A 141 -5.01 6.99 -1.61
N THR A 142 -4.12 7.22 -2.56
CA THR A 142 -4.37 7.12 -4.00
C THR A 142 -3.32 6.24 -4.70
N TYR A 143 -3.65 5.72 -5.89
CA TYR A 143 -2.68 5.11 -6.80
C TYR A 143 -2.17 6.19 -7.76
N TYR A 144 -0.92 6.61 -7.61
CA TYR A 144 -0.43 7.85 -8.23
C TYR A 144 -1.40 9.02 -7.94
N GLN A 145 -1.96 9.66 -8.98
CA GLN A 145 -2.94 10.75 -8.87
C GLN A 145 -4.38 10.30 -9.25
N SER A 146 -4.68 9.00 -9.13
CA SER A 146 -6.03 8.48 -9.38
C SER A 146 -7.03 8.95 -8.32
N ALA A 147 -8.30 8.57 -8.50
CA ALA A 147 -9.30 8.59 -7.43
C ALA A 147 -8.79 7.85 -6.18
N ALA A 148 -9.35 8.24 -5.03
CA ALA A 148 -9.03 7.67 -3.73
C ALA A 148 -9.30 6.16 -3.69
N ILE A 149 -8.33 5.41 -3.17
CA ILE A 149 -8.45 4.00 -2.80
C ILE A 149 -9.01 3.90 -1.38
N VAL A 150 -8.49 4.74 -0.48
CA VAL A 150 -8.93 4.83 0.92
C VAL A 150 -9.05 6.31 1.30
N PRO A 151 -10.25 6.82 1.61
CA PRO A 151 -10.39 8.14 2.21
C PRO A 151 -10.00 8.11 3.69
N GLU A 152 -9.76 9.28 4.28
CA GLU A 152 -9.57 9.47 5.73
C GLU A 152 -8.46 8.58 6.33
N ILE A 153 -7.27 8.58 5.69
CA ILE A 153 -6.13 7.75 6.11
C ILE A 153 -5.31 8.34 7.27
N PHE A 154 -5.61 9.58 7.66
CA PHE A 154 -4.83 10.29 8.67
C PHE A 154 -5.04 9.76 10.08
N ASP A 155 -4.03 9.95 10.91
CA ASP A 155 -4.05 9.77 12.36
C ASP A 155 -4.55 8.41 12.86
N ARG A 156 -4.38 7.38 12.02
CA ARG A 156 -4.66 5.99 12.37
C ARG A 156 -3.57 5.07 11.84
N TRP A 157 -3.40 3.94 12.51
CA TRP A 157 -2.64 2.83 11.96
C TRP A 157 -3.51 2.09 10.93
N PHE A 158 -2.90 1.67 9.83
CA PHE A 158 -3.51 0.82 8.82
C PHE A 158 -2.56 -0.29 8.40
N ARG A 159 -3.07 -1.50 8.20
CA ARG A 159 -2.29 -2.58 7.62
C ARG A 159 -2.25 -2.39 6.11
N LEU A 160 -1.06 -2.31 5.53
CA LEU A 160 -0.86 -2.26 4.09
C LEU A 160 -0.20 -3.54 3.61
N ASN A 161 -0.77 -4.18 2.60
CA ASN A 161 -0.11 -5.21 1.81
C ASN A 161 0.02 -4.75 0.36
N VAL A 162 1.21 -4.80 -0.20
CA VAL A 162 1.45 -4.60 -1.64
C VAL A 162 2.05 -5.88 -2.20
N ILE A 163 1.33 -6.54 -3.09
CA ILE A 163 1.75 -7.76 -3.75
C ILE A 163 2.11 -7.43 -5.20
N HIS A 164 3.28 -7.87 -5.65
CA HIS A 164 3.72 -7.82 -7.03
C HIS A 164 3.89 -9.25 -7.54
N ASP A 165 3.04 -9.66 -8.47
CA ASP A 165 3.14 -10.92 -9.21
C ASP A 165 3.80 -10.60 -10.55
N VAL A 166 5.10 -10.90 -10.65
CA VAL A 166 5.91 -10.51 -11.81
C VAL A 166 5.50 -11.29 -13.04
N GLU A 167 5.24 -12.59 -12.91
CA GLU A 167 4.82 -13.46 -14.02
C GLU A 167 3.43 -13.09 -14.54
N ALA A 168 2.49 -12.75 -13.65
CA ALA A 168 1.17 -12.28 -14.04
C ALA A 168 1.16 -10.80 -14.48
N ALA A 169 2.30 -10.11 -14.41
CA ALA A 169 2.44 -8.68 -14.69
C ALA A 169 1.38 -7.83 -13.96
N MET A 170 1.22 -8.05 -12.66
CA MET A 170 0.13 -7.47 -11.88
C MET A 170 0.55 -7.06 -10.47
N LEU A 171 -0.01 -5.96 -9.98
CA LEU A 171 0.08 -5.56 -8.58
C LEU A 171 -1.29 -5.56 -7.91
N LYS A 172 -1.32 -5.95 -6.64
CA LYS A 172 -2.49 -5.91 -5.78
C LYS A 172 -2.18 -5.11 -4.51
N VAL A 173 -3.12 -4.29 -4.07
CA VAL A 173 -3.01 -3.54 -2.82
C VAL A 173 -4.18 -3.87 -1.91
N TYR A 174 -3.84 -4.28 -0.69
CA TYR A 174 -4.80 -4.48 0.38
C TYR A 174 -4.58 -3.43 1.45
N VAL A 175 -5.66 -2.88 1.98
CA VAL A 175 -5.62 -2.03 3.18
C VAL A 175 -6.57 -2.63 4.21
N ASP A 176 -6.07 -2.82 5.43
CA ASP A 176 -6.81 -3.42 6.54
C ASP A 176 -7.41 -4.81 6.19
N GLY A 177 -6.74 -5.55 5.30
CA GLY A 177 -7.16 -6.88 4.84
C GLY A 177 -8.14 -6.88 3.66
N VAL A 178 -8.61 -5.72 3.21
CA VAL A 178 -9.53 -5.60 2.07
C VAL A 178 -8.72 -5.35 0.80
N LEU A 179 -8.97 -6.13 -0.26
CA LEU A 179 -8.39 -5.88 -1.59
C LEU A 179 -9.05 -4.63 -2.20
N LEU A 180 -8.28 -3.58 -2.44
CA LEU A 180 -8.80 -2.30 -2.93
C LEU A 180 -8.25 -1.88 -4.30
N LEU A 181 -7.13 -2.47 -4.73
CA LEU A 181 -6.54 -2.16 -6.03
C LEU A 181 -5.99 -3.41 -6.69
N VAL A 182 -6.28 -3.56 -7.98
CA VAL A 182 -5.62 -4.50 -8.89
C VAL A 182 -5.23 -3.72 -10.15
N VAL A 183 -3.94 -3.68 -10.47
CA VAL A 183 -3.42 -2.94 -11.64
C VAL A 183 -2.38 -3.75 -12.38
N ALA A 184 -2.23 -3.49 -13.67
CA ALA A 184 -1.13 -4.05 -14.45
C ALA A 184 0.21 -3.47 -13.97
N ASP A 185 1.24 -4.32 -13.93
CA ASP A 185 2.63 -3.89 -13.82
C ASP A 185 3.03 -3.09 -15.07
N HIS A 186 3.97 -2.16 -14.91
CA HIS A 186 4.54 -1.36 -15.99
C HIS A 186 5.78 -2.02 -16.61
N GLY A 187 5.92 -3.35 -16.44
CA GLY A 187 7.05 -4.16 -16.86
C GLY A 187 8.31 -3.81 -16.07
N GLY A 188 9.45 -4.31 -16.52
CA GLY A 188 10.72 -4.11 -15.81
C GLY A 188 11.53 -5.40 -15.78
N LYS A 189 12.75 -5.32 -15.25
CA LYS A 189 13.61 -6.50 -15.04
C LYS A 189 14.25 -6.53 -13.66
N SER A 190 13.99 -5.52 -12.83
CA SER A 190 14.65 -5.33 -11.54
C SER A 190 13.78 -4.44 -10.67
N HIS A 191 13.10 -5.07 -9.72
CA HIS A 191 12.13 -4.44 -8.85
C HIS A 191 12.57 -4.51 -7.40
N TYR A 192 12.10 -3.56 -6.60
CA TYR A 192 12.27 -3.55 -5.15
C TYR A 192 11.22 -2.65 -4.50
N PHE A 193 10.94 -2.92 -3.23
CA PHE A 193 10.01 -2.11 -2.43
C PHE A 193 10.71 -0.91 -1.80
N LYS A 194 9.95 0.18 -1.65
CA LYS A 194 10.34 1.33 -0.84
C LYS A 194 9.17 1.84 -0.03
N PHE A 195 9.41 2.30 1.19
CA PHE A 195 8.39 2.94 2.03
C PHE A 195 8.97 4.09 2.84
N GLY A 196 8.13 5.04 3.22
CA GLY A 196 8.54 6.25 3.95
C GLY A 196 7.83 7.49 3.45
N VAL A 197 8.58 8.56 3.20
CA VAL A 197 8.06 9.80 2.60
C VAL A 197 8.91 10.21 1.41
N TYR A 198 8.27 10.33 0.25
CA TYR A 198 8.87 10.91 -0.95
C TYR A 198 7.95 11.99 -1.52
N GLY A 199 8.37 13.26 -1.41
CA GLY A 199 7.59 14.40 -1.86
C GLY A 199 7.17 14.30 -3.33
N GLN A 200 5.98 14.78 -3.63
CA GLN A 200 5.36 14.82 -4.96
C GLN A 200 4.83 16.24 -5.23
N ASN A 201 4.05 16.41 -6.30
CA ASN A 201 3.27 17.62 -6.51
C ASN A 201 2.37 17.91 -5.29
N ASP A 202 2.14 19.20 -5.03
CA ASP A 202 1.25 19.70 -3.96
C ASP A 202 1.70 19.32 -2.54
N MET A 203 3.00 19.09 -2.35
CA MET A 203 3.54 18.71 -1.05
C MET A 203 3.28 19.75 0.05
N SER A 204 2.92 19.27 1.23
CA SER A 204 2.85 20.10 2.45
C SER A 204 4.24 20.57 2.88
N SER A 205 4.30 21.56 3.78
CA SER A 205 5.57 22.06 4.32
C SER A 205 6.38 20.98 5.02
N CYS A 206 5.72 20.11 5.79
CA CYS A 206 6.25 18.89 6.39
C CYS A 206 5.43 17.69 5.91
N MET A 207 6.10 16.60 5.54
CA MET A 207 5.46 15.33 5.19
C MET A 207 6.04 14.24 6.09
N GLU A 208 5.17 13.44 6.68
CA GLU A 208 5.53 12.47 7.69
C GLU A 208 4.87 11.11 7.44
N SER A 209 5.55 10.03 7.80
CA SER A 209 4.95 8.70 7.88
C SER A 209 5.66 7.88 8.95
N ARG A 210 4.90 7.03 9.64
CA ARG A 210 5.42 6.09 10.63
C ARG A 210 5.10 4.66 10.21
N TRP A 211 6.03 3.76 10.45
CA TRP A 211 5.93 2.37 10.00
C TRP A 211 6.42 1.40 11.07
N LYS A 212 5.69 0.30 11.28
CA LYS A 212 6.09 -0.79 12.18
C LYS A 212 5.63 -2.14 11.65
N GLY A 213 6.21 -3.22 12.19
CA GLY A 213 5.84 -4.58 11.81
C GLY A 213 6.07 -4.86 10.33
N ILE A 214 7.20 -4.41 9.79
CA ILE A 214 7.54 -4.56 8.37
C ILE A 214 7.91 -6.01 8.08
N ARG A 215 7.24 -6.58 7.09
CA ARG A 215 7.49 -7.95 6.61
C ARG A 215 7.69 -7.91 5.11
N VAL A 216 8.69 -8.64 4.63
CA VAL A 216 8.93 -8.86 3.20
C VAL A 216 8.73 -10.33 2.96
N LEU A 217 7.81 -10.68 2.08
CA LEU A 217 7.46 -12.07 1.83
C LEU A 217 7.66 -12.42 0.37
N TYR A 218 8.03 -13.66 0.15
CA TYR A 218 8.28 -14.21 -1.18
C TYR A 218 7.54 -15.53 -1.35
N LYS A 219 6.95 -15.72 -2.52
CA LYS A 219 6.33 -16.96 -2.94
C LYS A 219 6.93 -17.37 -4.27
N ASN A 220 7.54 -18.57 -4.27
CA ASN A 220 8.07 -19.14 -5.50
C ASN A 220 6.91 -19.62 -6.37
N VAL A 221 6.93 -19.25 -7.64
CA VAL A 221 6.02 -19.80 -8.64
C VAL A 221 6.71 -21.03 -9.20
N THR A 222 6.65 -22.15 -8.47
CA THR A 222 6.98 -23.44 -9.09
C THR A 222 6.03 -23.61 -10.25
N SER A 223 6.58 -23.70 -11.48
CA SER A 223 5.83 -23.94 -12.71
C SER A 223 4.74 -24.96 -12.45
N ARG A 224 3.48 -24.60 -12.73
CA ARG A 224 2.39 -25.58 -12.83
C ARG A 224 2.88 -26.67 -13.76
N VAL A 225 3.12 -27.86 -13.20
CA VAL A 225 3.36 -29.08 -13.98
C VAL A 225 2.05 -29.46 -14.65
#